data_AF-A0A849DB07-F1
#
_entry.id   AF-A0A849DB07-F1
#
_cell.length_a   1.000
_cell.length_b   1.000
_cell.length_c   1.000
_cell.angle_alpha   90.00
_cell.angle_beta   90.00
_cell.angle_gamma   90.00
#
_symmetry.space_group_name_H-M   'P 1'
#
loop_
_entity.id
_entity.type
_entity.pdbx_description
1 polymer ?
#
loop_
_entity_poly.entity_id
_entity_poly.type
_entity_poly.pdbx_seq_one_letter_code
_entity_poly.pdbx_strand_id
1 'polypeptide(L)' 'VGQTVTVIIDGESDEHEYLLSARPLIWAVDIDGEILINDTSELPVEYGKRYEAKVTELVGDQLLATLIKAL' A
#
# COMPACT_ATOMS: atom_id res chain seq x y z
N VAL A 1 8.14 -6.04 -8.54
CA VAL A 1 7.41 -5.09 -9.40
C VAL A 1 6.52 -5.85 -10.38
N GLY A 2 5.29 -5.39 -10.61
CA GLY A 2 4.30 -6.00 -11.49
C GLY A 2 3.39 -7.05 -10.84
N GLN A 3 3.61 -7.36 -9.56
CA GLN A 3 2.81 -8.32 -8.80
C GLN A 3 1.65 -7.61 -8.11
N THR A 4 0.53 -8.32 -8.00
CA THR A 4 -0.64 -7.88 -7.25
C THR A 4 -0.62 -8.53 -5.88
N VAL A 5 -0.86 -7.72 -4.85
CA VAL A 5 -0.80 -8.11 -3.44
C VAL A 5 -2.04 -7.58 -2.73
N THR A 6 -2.55 -8.35 -1.78
CA THR A 6 -3.59 -7.87 -0.88
C THR A 6 -2.94 -7.12 0.28
N VAL A 7 -3.30 -5.85 0.42
CA VAL A 7 -2.79 -4.95 1.45
C VAL A 7 -3.93 -4.43 2.32
N ILE A 8 -3.58 -4.00 3.53
CA ILE A 8 -4.44 -3.24 4.41
C ILE A 8 -3.91 -1.80 4.42
N ILE A 9 -4.78 -0.81 4.28
CA ILE A 9 -4.39 0.60 4.43
C ILE A 9 -4.40 0.93 5.90
N ASP A 10 -3.26 1.33 6.45
CA ASP A 10 -3.14 1.70 7.87
C ASP A 10 -3.43 3.18 8.08
N GLY A 11 -3.08 4.04 7.13
CA GLY A 11 -3.30 5.49 7.23
C GLY A 11 -2.48 6.27 6.21
N GLU A 12 -2.27 7.55 6.50
CA GLU A 12 -1.28 8.38 5.81
C GLU A 12 0.14 7.92 6.20
N SER A 13 1.09 8.01 5.27
CA SER A 13 2.49 7.70 5.57
C SER A 13 3.08 8.81 6.44
N ASP A 14 3.73 8.41 7.54
CA ASP A 14 4.44 9.33 8.41
C ASP A 14 5.67 9.97 7.73
N GLU A 15 6.21 9.32 6.69
CA GLU A 15 7.37 9.82 5.94
C GLU A 15 6.97 10.67 4.73
N HIS A 16 5.79 10.44 4.15
CA HIS A 16 5.35 11.08 2.92
C HIS A 16 3.90 11.59 3.03
N GLU A 17 3.75 12.91 3.16
CA GLU A 17 2.47 13.60 3.38
C GLU A 17 1.37 13.32 2.33
N TYR A 18 1.72 12.82 1.15
CA TYR A 18 0.77 12.54 0.05
C TYR A 18 0.58 11.06 -0.26
N LEU A 19 1.25 10.17 0.48
CA LEU A 19 1.19 8.73 0.24
C LEU A 19 0.47 8.04 1.40
N LEU A 20 -0.23 6.95 1.10
CA LEU A 20 -0.83 6.14 2.14
C LEU A 20 0.10 4.99 2.51
N SER A 21 0.18 4.71 3.80
CA SER A 21 0.85 3.53 4.32
C SER A 21 -0.06 2.31 4.17
N ALA A 22 0.47 1.26 3.58
CA ALA A 22 -0.20 -0.02 3.44
C ALA A 22 0.72 -1.19 3.76
N ARG A 23 0.16 -2.27 4.30
CA ARG A 23 0.92 -3.49 4.60
C ARG A 23 0.28 -4.73 4.01
N PRO A 24 1.06 -5.63 3.39
CA PRO A 24 0.57 -6.95 2.99
C PRO A 24 0.10 -7.76 4.19
N LEU A 25 -0.98 -8.53 4.04
CA LEU A 25 -1.50 -9.41 5.09
C LEU A 25 -0.49 -10.47 5.59
N ILE A 26 0.49 -10.82 4.75
CA ILE A 26 1.48 -11.86 5.01
C ILE A 26 2.70 -11.28 5.76
N TRP A 27 2.86 -9.96 5.76
CA TRP A 27 4.03 -9.29 6.34
C TRP A 27 3.91 -9.16 7.85
N ALA A 28 5.02 -9.42 8.54
CA ALA A 28 5.08 -9.20 9.97
C ALA A 28 5.29 -7.70 10.22
N VAL A 29 4.38 -7.12 11.02
CA VAL A 29 4.30 -5.69 11.38
C VAL A 29 5.64 -5.03 11.73
N ASP A 30 6.57 -5.77 12.34
CA ASP A 30 7.84 -5.25 12.85
C ASP A 30 9.06 -5.55 11.96
N ILE A 31 8.92 -6.39 10.93
CA ILE A 31 10.06 -6.92 10.16
C ILE A 31 10.06 -6.39 8.73
N ASP A 32 8.90 -6.43 8.09
CA ASP A 32 8.73 -6.06 6.70
C ASP A 32 8.04 -4.69 6.69
N GLY A 33 8.67 -3.68 6.10
CA GLY A 33 8.25 -2.27 6.17
C GLY A 33 6.88 -1.98 5.53
N GLU A 34 6.68 -0.74 5.08
CA GLU A 34 5.42 -0.35 4.43
C GLU A 34 5.50 -0.37 2.90
N ILE A 35 4.35 -0.58 2.28
CA ILE A 35 4.11 -0.29 0.87
C ILE A 35 3.41 1.05 0.80
N LEU A 36 3.97 1.96 0.01
CA LEU A 36 3.44 3.29 -0.20
C LEU A 36 2.43 3.28 -1.34
N ILE A 37 1.21 3.68 -1.07
CA ILE A 37 0.17 3.84 -2.08
C ILE A 37 0.22 5.25 -2.62
N ASN A 38 0.62 5.39 -3.89
CA ASN A 38 0.73 6.67 -4.58
C ASN A 38 -0.47 6.98 -5.48
N ASP A 39 -1.30 5.99 -5.76
CA ASP A 39 -2.48 6.13 -6.58
C ASP A 39 -3.59 5.23 -6.04
N THR A 40 -4.72 5.84 -5.67
CA THR A 40 -5.89 5.16 -5.13
C THR A 40 -6.89 4.75 -6.21
N SER A 41 -6.64 5.08 -7.48
CA SER A 41 -7.56 4.86 -8.61
C SER A 41 -8.98 5.40 -8.34
N GLU A 42 -9.06 6.56 -7.68
CA GLU A 42 -10.30 7.23 -7.28
C GLU A 42 -11.21 6.38 -6.35
N LEU A 43 -10.67 5.31 -5.76
CA LEU A 43 -11.40 4.46 -4.84
C LEU A 43 -11.58 5.17 -3.48
N PRO A 44 -12.72 4.98 -2.81
CA PRO A 44 -12.88 5.42 -1.43
C PRO A 44 -11.94 4.60 -0.54
N VAL A 45 -10.90 5.27 -0.03
CA VAL A 45 -9.95 4.67 0.90
C VAL A 45 -10.50 4.73 2.31
N GLU A 46 -10.57 3.57 2.96
CA GLU A 46 -10.95 3.41 4.35
C GLU A 46 -9.83 2.69 5.10
N TYR A 47 -9.41 3.27 6.21
CA TYR A 47 -8.34 2.70 7.03
C TYR A 47 -8.80 1.41 7.72
N GLY A 48 -7.90 0.43 7.79
CA GLY A 48 -8.18 -0.91 8.28
C GLY A 48 -8.92 -1.82 7.29
N LYS A 49 -9.27 -1.33 6.08
CA LYS A 49 -9.86 -2.18 5.03
C LYS A 49 -8.80 -2.79 4.11
N ARG A 50 -9.20 -3.90 3.48
CA ARG A 50 -8.36 -4.67 2.56
C ARG A 50 -8.58 -4.19 1.13
N TYR A 51 -7.49 -4.05 0.42
CA TYR A 51 -7.48 -3.68 -0.98
C TYR A 51 -6.54 -4.59 -1.75
N GLU A 52 -6.85 -4.78 -3.02
CA GLU A 52 -5.94 -5.35 -3.99
C GLU A 52 -5.10 -4.21 -4.56
N ALA A 53 -3.79 -4.28 -4.39
CA ALA A 53 -2.84 -3.27 -4.85
C ALA A 53 -1.80 -3.90 -5.79
N LYS A 54 -1.42 -3.18 -6.86
CA LYS A 54 -0.36 -3.59 -7.77
C LYS A 54 0.92 -2.85 -7.43
N VAL A 55 1.99 -3.58 -7.14
CA VAL A 55 3.32 -2.98 -6.97
C VAL A 55 3.82 -2.49 -8.33
N THR A 56 3.93 -1.17 -8.49
CA THR A 56 4.31 -0.50 -9.73
C THR A 56 5.80 -0.22 -9.78
N GLU A 57 6.43 0.09 -8.64
CA GLU A 57 7.84 0.50 -8.59
C GLU A 57 8.50 0.16 -7.24
N LEU A 58 9.84 0.14 -7.23
CA LEU A 58 10.67 0.09 -6.03
C LEU A 58 11.58 1.32 -6.07
N VAL A 59 11.41 2.24 -5.12
CA VAL A 59 12.18 3.48 -5.02
C VAL A 59 13.04 3.39 -3.76
N GLY A 60 14.36 3.24 -3.96
CA GLY A 60 15.27 2.94 -2.85
C GLY A 60 14.95 1.56 -2.26
N ASP A 61 14.47 1.55 -1.03
CA ASP A 61 13.99 0.39 -0.28
C ASP A 61 12.46 0.34 -0.12
N GLN A 62 11.74 1.37 -0.58
CA GLN A 62 10.28 1.49 -0.46
C GLN A 62 9.56 1.00 -1.72
N LEU A 63 8.50 0.23 -1.55
CA LEU A 63 7.66 -0.23 -2.66
C LEU A 63 6.52 0.76 -2.89
N LEU A 64 6.33 1.17 -4.15
CA LEU A 64 5.16 1.93 -4.57
C LEU A 64 4.11 1.01 -5.17
N ALA A 65 2.86 1.29 -4.87
CA ALA A 65 1.74 0.53 -5.40
C ALA A 65 0.52 1.40 -5.73
N THR A 66 -0.27 0.90 -6.67
CA THR A 66 -1.54 1.50 -7.09
C THR A 66 -2.68 0.59 -6.67
N LEU A 67 -3.73 1.15 -6.07
CA LEU A 67 -4.94 0.39 -5.73
C LEU A 67 -5.68 -0.03 -6.99
N ILE A 68 -6.21 -1.25 -6.97
CA ILE A 68 -7.00 -1.83 -8.06
C ILE A 68 -8.47 -1.90 -7.66
N LYS A 69 -8.77 -2.43 -6.46
CA LYS A 69 -10.14 -2.57 -5.93
C LYS A 69 -10.16 -2.85 -4.44
N ALA A 70 -11.28 -2.54 -3.79
CA ALA A 70 -11.59 -2.96 -2.42
C ALA A 70 -12.01 -4.44 -2.38
N LEU A 71 -11.78 -5.09 -1.23
CA LEU A 71 -12.12 -6.50 -0.95
C LEU A 71 -13.10 -6.66 0.21
#